data_AF-A0AAD7WYF4-F1
#
_entry.id   AF-A0AAD7WYF4-F1
#
_cell.length_a   1.000
_cell.length_b   1.000
_cell.length_c   1.000
_cell.angle_alpha   90.00
_cell.angle_beta   90.00
_cell.angle_gamma   90.00
#
_symmetry.space_group_name_H-M   'P 1'
#
loop_
_entity.id
_entity.type
_entity.pdbx_description
1 polymer ?
#
loop_
_entity_poly.entity_id
_entity_poly.type
_entity_poly.pdbx_seq_one_letter_code
_entity_poly.pdbx_strand_id
1 'polypeptide(L)'
;MDNVTVDKHIRVYPNQKTWMTKEVQSLLRIRNTTFRFGDGAQYSAAKANLKRGIRKAKTAYKKKIEDHFTSNNIRQVWRGVQHITKYRPRHLTAADGDASLAEELNLFFAGSNITSTCP
;
A
#
# COMPACT_ATOMS: atom_id res chain seq x y z
N MET A 1 -8.00 48.70 -1.99
CA MET A 1 -8.43 47.61 -2.90
C MET A 1 -7.80 46.37 -2.30
N ASP A 2 -8.49 45.78 -1.33
CA ASP A 2 -7.84 44.91 -0.36
C ASP A 2 -7.95 43.47 -0.84
N ASN A 3 -6.81 42.88 -1.20
CA ASN A 3 -6.77 41.52 -1.70
C ASN A 3 -6.86 40.55 -0.52
N VAL A 4 -8.06 40.08 -0.21
CA VAL A 4 -8.32 39.09 0.85
C VAL A 4 -7.70 37.75 0.44
N THR A 5 -6.53 37.45 1.00
CA THR A 5 -5.84 36.18 0.78
C THR A 5 -6.45 35.14 1.71
N VAL A 6 -7.20 34.17 1.14
CA VAL A 6 -7.84 33.10 1.92
C VAL A 6 -6.82 31.99 2.16
N ASP A 7 -6.38 31.83 3.40
CA ASP A 7 -5.56 30.70 3.80
C ASP A 7 -6.39 29.39 3.81
N LYS A 8 -5.83 28.32 3.23
CA LYS A 8 -6.50 27.03 3.08
C LYS A 8 -5.60 25.90 3.56
N HIS A 9 -5.97 25.31 4.69
CA HIS A 9 -5.29 24.14 5.24
C HIS A 9 -5.76 22.85 4.54
N ILE A 10 -4.84 22.10 3.93
CA ILE A 10 -5.11 20.80 3.31
C ILE A 10 -4.51 19.68 4.18
N ARG A 11 -5.38 18.84 4.77
CA ARG A 11 -4.94 17.69 5.58
C ARG A 11 -4.56 16.52 4.67
N VAL A 12 -3.29 16.13 4.69
CA VAL A 12 -2.78 14.96 3.97
C VAL A 12 -2.57 13.82 4.97
N TYR A 13 -3.26 12.70 4.75
CA TYR A 13 -3.12 11.53 5.62
C TYR A 13 -1.91 10.68 5.20
N PRO A 14 -1.12 10.13 6.15
CA PRO A 14 -0.02 9.21 5.86
C PRO A 14 -0.43 7.92 5.13
N ASN A 15 -1.74 7.61 5.15
CA ASN A 15 -2.35 6.47 4.48
C ASN A 15 -3.02 6.91 3.16
N GLN A 16 -2.27 7.63 2.31
CA GLN A 16 -2.73 7.84 0.94
C GLN A 16 -2.97 6.48 0.30
N LYS A 17 -4.18 6.29 -0.24
CA LYS A 17 -4.52 5.04 -0.91
C LYS A 17 -3.55 4.84 -2.07
N THR A 18 -2.99 3.65 -2.23
CA THR A 18 -1.96 3.36 -3.24
C THR A 18 -2.42 3.58 -4.68
N TRP A 19 -3.74 3.60 -4.92
CA TRP A 19 -4.35 3.95 -6.20
C TRP A 19 -4.52 5.47 -6.44
N MET A 20 -4.22 6.33 -5.46
CA MET A 20 -4.20 7.79 -5.62
C MET A 20 -2.91 8.26 -6.29
N THR A 21 -2.77 7.95 -7.58
CA THR A 21 -1.63 8.38 -8.40
C THR A 21 -1.76 9.83 -8.86
N LYS A 22 -0.67 10.41 -9.39
CA LYS A 22 -0.68 11.76 -10.00
C LYS A 22 -1.72 11.88 -11.13
N GLU A 23 -1.93 10.81 -11.90
CA GLU A 23 -2.96 10.76 -12.94
C GLU A 23 -4.37 10.89 -12.35
N VAL A 24 -4.68 10.15 -11.28
CA VAL A 24 -5.98 10.22 -10.60
C VAL A 24 -6.19 11.60 -9.97
N GLN A 25 -5.14 12.20 -9.40
CA GLN A 25 -5.19 13.58 -8.89
C GLN A 25 -5.47 14.60 -10.00
N SER A 26 -4.86 14.44 -11.18
CA SER A 26 -5.14 15.28 -12.35
C SER A 26 -6.60 15.15 -12.79
N LEU A 27 -7.12 13.92 -12.89
CA LEU A 27 -8.53 13.68 -13.22
C LEU A 27 -9.49 14.28 -12.19
N LEU A 28 -9.15 14.22 -10.90
CA LEU A 28 -9.91 14.89 -9.84
C LEU A 28 -9.91 16.41 -10.02
N ARG A 29 -8.75 16.99 -10.35
CA ARG A 29 -8.63 18.44 -10.61
C ARG A 29 -9.50 18.84 -11.80
N ILE A 30 -9.41 18.13 -12.92
CA ILE A 30 -10.22 18.38 -14.12
C ILE A 30 -11.72 18.31 -13.80
N ARG A 31 -12.16 17.26 -13.09
CA ARG A 31 -13.57 17.12 -12.68
C ARG A 31 -14.04 18.28 -11.81
N ASN A 32 -13.21 18.69 -10.85
CA ASN A 32 -13.54 19.79 -9.94
C ASN A 32 -13.56 21.14 -10.67
N THR A 33 -12.65 21.36 -11.64
CA THR A 33 -12.68 22.59 -12.44
C THR A 33 -13.92 22.63 -13.32
N THR A 34 -14.26 21.55 -14.05
CA THR A 34 -15.46 21.53 -14.90
C THR A 34 -16.74 21.69 -14.09
N PHE A 35 -16.81 21.13 -12.87
CA PHE A 35 -17.92 21.36 -11.95
C PHE A 35 -18.08 22.84 -11.60
N ARG A 36 -16.97 23.52 -11.29
CA ARG A 36 -16.99 24.95 -10.93
C ARG A 36 -17.38 25.85 -12.11
N PHE A 37 -17.08 25.45 -13.34
CA PHE A 37 -17.45 26.18 -14.56
C PHE A 37 -18.87 25.88 -15.05
N GLY A 38 -19.57 24.90 -14.48
CA GLY A 38 -21.00 24.65 -14.76
C GLY A 38 -21.32 23.92 -16.07
N ASP A 39 -20.32 23.46 -16.83
CA ASP A 39 -20.55 22.69 -18.07
C ASP A 39 -20.91 21.23 -17.74
N GLY A 40 -22.19 20.89 -17.91
CA GLY A 40 -22.73 19.56 -17.61
C GLY A 40 -22.18 18.43 -18.50
N ALA A 41 -21.89 18.71 -19.78
CA ALA A 41 -21.39 17.72 -20.72
C ALA A 41 -19.92 17.40 -20.41
N GLN A 42 -19.10 18.44 -20.23
CA GLN A 42 -17.69 18.28 -19.83
C GLN A 42 -17.57 17.66 -18.43
N TYR A 43 -18.43 18.04 -17.49
CA TYR A 43 -18.46 17.42 -16.17
C TYR A 43 -18.79 15.93 -16.24
N SER A 44 -19.76 15.53 -17.06
CA SER A 44 -20.12 14.13 -17.25
C SER A 44 -18.97 13.32 -17.85
N ALA A 45 -18.28 13.86 -18.85
CA ALA A 45 -17.08 13.26 -19.43
C ALA A 45 -15.95 13.14 -18.40
N ALA A 46 -15.66 14.22 -17.66
CA ALA A 46 -14.63 14.23 -16.62
C ALA A 46 -14.92 13.22 -15.49
N LYS A 47 -16.19 13.07 -15.10
CA LYS A 47 -16.64 12.07 -14.12
C LYS A 47 -16.44 10.64 -14.64
N ALA A 48 -16.78 10.37 -15.91
CA ALA A 48 -16.55 9.07 -16.53
C ALA A 48 -15.05 8.72 -16.64
N ASN A 49 -14.23 9.69 -17.05
CA ASN A 49 -12.78 9.56 -17.14
C ASN A 49 -12.15 9.31 -15.76
N LEU A 50 -12.57 10.04 -14.73
CA LEU A 50 -12.14 9.81 -13.34
C LEU A 50 -12.47 8.38 -12.88
N LYS A 51 -13.69 7.89 -13.14
CA LYS A 51 -14.09 6.51 -12.79
C LYS A 51 -13.21 5.48 -13.50
N ARG A 52 -12.88 5.70 -14.77
CA ARG A 52 -11.99 4.83 -15.56
C ARG A 52 -10.55 4.87 -15.02
N GLY A 53 -10.03 6.06 -14.73
CA GLY A 53 -8.68 6.26 -14.18
C GLY A 53 -8.51 5.57 -12.82
N ILE A 54 -9.47 5.70 -11.91
CA ILE A 54 -9.43 5.02 -10.61
C ILE A 54 -9.42 3.49 -10.79
N ARG A 55 -10.24 2.94 -11.69
CA ARG A 55 -10.25 1.50 -11.97
C ARG A 55 -8.89 1.05 -12.52
N LYS A 56 -8.34 1.77 -13.50
CA LYS A 56 -7.02 1.49 -14.08
C LYS A 56 -5.93 1.50 -13.00
N ALA A 57 -5.90 2.52 -12.15
CA ALA A 57 -4.92 2.64 -11.07
C ALA A 57 -5.04 1.49 -10.04
N LYS A 58 -6.27 1.11 -9.67
CA LYS A 58 -6.51 -0.05 -8.78
C LYS A 58 -6.04 -1.36 -9.41
N THR A 59 -6.36 -1.59 -10.69
CA THR A 59 -5.92 -2.80 -11.41
C THR A 59 -4.40 -2.85 -11.54
N ALA A 60 -3.76 -1.72 -11.86
CA ALA A 60 -2.30 -1.64 -11.94
C ALA A 60 -1.64 -1.94 -10.59
N TYR A 61 -2.18 -1.39 -9.49
CA TYR A 61 -1.69 -1.71 -8.16
C TYR A 61 -1.90 -3.19 -7.81
N LYS A 62 -3.08 -3.74 -8.10
CA LYS A 62 -3.37 -5.18 -7.90
C LYS A 62 -2.34 -6.04 -8.64
N LYS A 63 -2.12 -5.78 -9.93
CA LYS A 63 -1.14 -6.50 -10.75
C LYS A 63 0.26 -6.42 -10.14
N LYS A 64 0.71 -5.23 -9.74
CA LYS A 64 2.02 -5.04 -9.08
C LYS A 64 2.18 -5.90 -7.82
N ILE A 65 1.10 -6.10 -7.05
CA ILE A 65 1.13 -6.97 -5.88
C ILE A 65 1.17 -8.44 -6.28
N GLU A 66 0.35 -8.85 -7.25
CA GLU A 66 0.34 -10.21 -7.79
C GLU A 66 1.69 -10.61 -8.39
N ASP A 67 2.39 -9.69 -9.06
CA ASP A 67 3.72 -9.89 -9.63
C ASP A 67 4.77 -10.27 -8.56
N HIS A 68 4.56 -9.94 -7.28
CA HIS A 68 5.45 -10.38 -6.19
C HIS A 68 5.32 -11.87 -5.86
N PHE A 69 4.22 -12.51 -6.26
CA PHE A 69 3.90 -13.91 -5.95
C PHE A 69 4.14 -14.86 -7.13
N THR A 70 4.49 -14.35 -8.31
CA THR A 70 4.72 -15.16 -9.50
C THR A 70 6.14 -15.71 -9.59
N SER A 71 7.09 -15.16 -8.83
CA SER A 71 8.48 -15.61 -8.83
C SER A 71 8.76 -16.63 -7.72
N ASN A 72 9.70 -17.56 -7.97
CA ASN A 72 10.21 -18.48 -6.93
C ASN A 72 11.14 -17.78 -5.91
N ASN A 73 11.02 -16.47 -5.74
CA ASN A 73 11.87 -15.67 -4.86
C ASN A 73 11.10 -15.33 -3.58
N ILE A 74 11.44 -16.02 -2.48
CA ILE A 74 10.82 -15.83 -1.16
C ILE A 74 10.88 -14.37 -0.69
N ARG A 75 11.96 -13.62 -1.01
CA ARG A 75 12.06 -12.19 -0.65
C ARG A 75 11.05 -11.34 -1.41
N GLN A 76 10.68 -11.69 -2.65
CA GLN A 76 9.63 -10.98 -3.38
C GLN A 76 8.26 -11.27 -2.79
N VAL A 77 7.96 -12.55 -2.52
CA VAL A 77 6.72 -12.97 -1.85
C VAL A 77 6.54 -12.21 -0.54
N TRP A 78 7.59 -12.12 0.28
CA TRP A 78 7.53 -11.40 1.55
C TRP A 78 7.29 -9.89 1.38
N ARG A 79 7.86 -9.28 0.34
CA ARG A 79 7.52 -7.89 -0.02
C ARG A 79 6.05 -7.73 -0.41
N GLY A 80 5.45 -8.71 -1.08
CA GLY A 80 4.01 -8.73 -1.38
C GLY A 80 3.16 -8.75 -0.10
N VAL A 81 3.48 -9.65 0.84
CA VAL A 81 2.81 -9.76 2.15
C VAL A 81 2.93 -8.46 2.95
N GLN A 82 4.11 -7.84 2.97
CA GLN A 82 4.33 -6.54 3.63
C GLN A 82 3.43 -5.44 3.04
N HIS A 83 3.29 -5.38 1.71
CA HIS A 83 2.42 -4.38 1.07
C HIS A 83 0.93 -4.58 1.38
N ILE A 84 0.47 -5.83 1.51
CA ILE A 84 -0.93 -6.14 1.84
C ILE A 84 -1.24 -5.76 3.29
N THR A 85 -0.36 -6.19 4.20
CA THR A 85 -0.51 -5.97 5.65
C THR A 85 -0.16 -4.54 6.09
N LYS A 86 0.50 -3.77 5.22
CA LYS A 86 1.16 -2.49 5.56
C LYS A 86 2.15 -2.63 6.70
N TYR A 87 2.70 -3.84 6.86
CA TYR A 87 3.72 -4.11 7.85
C TYR A 87 4.96 -3.28 7.54
N ARG A 88 5.33 -2.41 8.45
CA ARG A 88 6.63 -1.74 8.46
C ARG A 88 7.50 -2.50 9.45
N PRO A 89 8.62 -3.08 9.02
CA PRO A 89 9.60 -3.59 9.96
C PRO A 89 9.92 -2.44 10.91
N ARG A 90 9.62 -2.62 12.19
CA ARG A 90 10.26 -1.79 13.20
C ARG A 90 11.75 -2.06 13.02
N HIS A 91 12.61 -1.05 13.12
CA HIS A 91 14.03 -1.32 13.34
C HIS A 91 14.08 -2.15 14.61
N LEU A 92 14.09 -3.47 14.47
CA LEU A 92 14.56 -4.37 15.48
C LEU A 92 16.03 -4.00 15.53
N THR A 93 16.40 -3.12 16.48
CA THR A 93 17.73 -3.20 17.07
C THR A 93 17.97 -4.68 17.23
N ALA A 94 19.01 -5.21 16.59
CA ALA A 94 19.33 -6.63 16.63
C ALA A 94 19.07 -7.09 18.07
N ALA A 95 18.00 -7.89 18.25
CA ALA A 95 17.77 -8.44 19.56
C ALA A 95 19.05 -9.21 19.84
N ASP A 96 19.68 -8.92 20.98
CA ASP A 96 20.86 -9.61 21.45
C ASP A 96 20.43 -11.07 21.66
N GLY A 97 20.46 -11.81 20.56
CA GLY A 97 19.76 -13.06 20.38
C GLY A 97 20.74 -14.15 20.66
N ASP A 98 20.76 -14.61 21.91
CA ASP A 98 21.53 -15.76 22.33
C ASP A 98 21.19 -16.97 21.44
N ALA A 99 22.22 -17.71 21.01
CA ALA A 99 22.07 -18.92 20.19
C ALA A 99 21.16 -19.95 20.87
N SER A 100 21.12 -19.96 22.20
CA SER A 100 20.20 -20.80 22.98
C SER A 100 18.72 -20.51 22.69
N LEU A 101 18.36 -19.24 22.49
CA LEU A 101 16.98 -18.84 22.19
C LEU A 101 16.57 -19.29 20.79
N ALA A 102 17.50 -19.25 19.82
CA ALA A 102 17.24 -19.73 18.48
C ALA A 102 16.99 -21.25 18.45
N GLU A 103 17.74 -22.02 19.25
CA GLU A 103 17.55 -23.46 19.40
C GLU A 103 16.20 -23.80 20.02
N GLU A 104 15.81 -23.10 21.09
CA GLU A 104 14.50 -23.28 21.75
C GLU A 104 13.33 -23.00 20.79
N LEU A 105 13.42 -21.92 20.00
CA LEU A 105 12.39 -21.59 19.02
C LEU A 105 12.32 -22.62 17.89
N ASN A 106 13.47 -23.13 17.43
CA ASN A 106 13.50 -24.21 16.45
C ASN A 106 12.80 -25.47 16.99
N LEU A 107 13.07 -25.86 18.24
CA LEU A 107 12.40 -27.00 18.88
C LEU A 107 10.89 -26.80 19.00
N PHE A 108 10.46 -25.60 19.39
CA PHE A 108 9.05 -25.27 19.56
C PHE A 108 8.26 -25.29 18.23
N PHE A 109 8.82 -24.74 17.16
CA PHE A 109 8.13 -24.62 15.87
C PHE A 109 8.36 -25.79 14.90
N ALA A 110 9.44 -26.56 15.05
CA ALA A 110 9.71 -27.72 14.19
C ALA A 110 8.87 -28.96 14.53
N GLY A 111 8.09 -28.94 15.62
CA GLY A 111 7.15 -30.02 15.94
C GLY A 111 7.80 -31.40 16.14
N SER A 112 9.10 -31.45 16.43
CA SER A 112 9.81 -32.70 16.65
C SER A 112 9.71 -33.10 18.11
N ASN A 113 8.80 -34.03 18.40
CA ASN A 113 8.90 -34.88 19.57
C ASN A 113 10.27 -35.53 19.58
N ILE A 114 11.20 -35.01 20.38
CA ILE A 114 12.40 -35.76 20.74
C ILE A 114 11.94 -36.83 21.72
N THR A 115 11.44 -37.94 21.18
CA THR A 115 11.34 -39.18 21.96
C THR A 115 12.77 -39.62 22.24
N SER A 116 13.28 -39.25 23.42
CA SER A 116 14.48 -39.83 24.01
C SER A 116 14.20 -41.31 24.28
N THR A 117 14.51 -42.16 23.32
CA THR A 117 14.54 -43.64 23.42
C THR A 117 15.63 -44.03 22.43
N CYS A 118 16.77 -44.64 22.77
CA CYS A 118 17.18 -45.67 23.73
C CYS A 118 18.74 -45.76 23.60
N PRO A 119 19.44 -46.73 24.23
CA PRO A 119 19.35 -47.31 25.57
C PRO A 119 20.52 -46.86 26.48
#